data_AF-A0A3M0P421-F1
#
_entry.id   AF-A0A3M0P421-F1
#
_cell.length_a   1.000
_cell.length_b   1.000
_cell.length_c   1.000
_cell.angle_alpha   90.00
_cell.angle_beta   90.00
_cell.angle_gamma   90.00
#
_symmetry.space_group_name_H-M   'P 1'
#
loop_
_entity.id
_entity.type
_entity.pdbx_description
1 polymer ?
#
loop_
_entity_poly.entity_id
_entity_poly.type
_entity_poly.pdbx_seq_one_letter_code
_entity_poly.pdbx_strand_id
1 'polypeptide(L)'
;MKKTISLVATITTLLFSTIGLVRPQQTVKADDLPVVCLGSSLTNSQRNGTLSTLSDPLNGASYQTINITGADLVKYLNPSGSNFTTNSGVWSSAMIQKTAQGSGINVRILDYQGRNNITTITANQYKNAAVTAGIADANIYVTSAVPIDGSGALAGVYAAYSKTGENLNQSQVNAAQDEMGTLSKITKENKDKDGYSDAQLNNAVAGAKQEMGKVGNNISDSQIRDIVNNQININHLGDTINNNQKQQIINVLIEIRNSGALKDNKFKEQAGAVSANIKKNAKNIFDKINTQENRNWLERMWDNVTNFFSHLFSGAIVINF
;
A
#
# COMPACT_ATOMS: atom_id res chain seq x y z
N MET A 1 29.96 -93.85 -19.98
CA MET A 1 28.62 -93.62 -19.38
C MET A 1 28.88 -93.03 -18.00
N LYS A 2 28.41 -91.87 -17.54
CA LYS A 2 27.35 -90.92 -17.91
C LYS A 2 27.94 -89.49 -17.85
N LYS A 3 27.37 -88.58 -18.64
CA LYS A 3 27.84 -87.19 -18.88
C LYS A 3 27.62 -86.28 -17.66
N THR A 4 28.59 -85.43 -17.34
CA THR A 4 28.42 -84.27 -16.44
C THR A 4 28.82 -83.00 -17.19
N ILE A 5 27.88 -82.07 -17.29
CA ILE A 5 27.97 -80.81 -18.02
C ILE A 5 28.37 -79.72 -17.02
N SER A 6 29.35 -78.91 -17.41
CA SER A 6 29.81 -77.71 -16.71
C SER A 6 28.85 -76.54 -16.97
N LEU A 7 28.46 -75.80 -15.93
CA LEU A 7 27.85 -74.48 -16.08
C LEU A 7 28.27 -73.59 -14.90
N VAL A 8 29.20 -72.67 -15.18
CA VAL A 8 29.59 -71.58 -14.29
C VAL A 8 28.61 -70.43 -14.53
N ALA A 9 27.81 -70.08 -13.52
CA ALA A 9 26.89 -68.95 -13.55
C ALA A 9 27.62 -67.66 -13.13
N THR A 10 27.78 -66.74 -14.07
CA THR A 10 28.27 -65.37 -13.82
C THR A 10 27.08 -64.49 -13.41
N ILE A 11 27.17 -63.87 -12.24
CA ILE A 11 26.18 -62.92 -11.70
C ILE A 11 26.36 -61.58 -12.42
N THR A 12 25.34 -61.15 -13.17
CA THR A 12 25.25 -59.80 -13.74
C THR A 12 24.21 -59.00 -12.97
N THR A 13 24.66 -58.03 -12.17
CA THR A 13 23.81 -57.12 -11.39
C THR A 13 23.23 -56.04 -12.31
N LEU A 14 21.91 -56.02 -12.52
CA LEU A 14 21.21 -54.91 -13.16
C LEU A 14 21.05 -53.74 -12.17
N LEU A 15 21.63 -52.58 -12.51
CA LEU A 15 21.36 -51.28 -11.89
C LEU A 15 20.15 -50.64 -12.58
N PHE A 16 19.02 -50.56 -11.89
CA PHE A 16 17.89 -49.70 -12.27
C PHE A 16 18.11 -48.30 -11.67
N SER A 17 18.40 -47.32 -12.52
CA SER A 17 18.46 -45.90 -12.16
C SER A 17 17.08 -45.27 -12.27
N THR A 18 16.42 -45.04 -11.13
CA THR A 18 15.24 -44.17 -11.05
C THR A 18 15.69 -42.71 -10.93
N ILE A 19 15.56 -41.95 -12.01
CA ILE A 19 15.72 -40.49 -12.01
C ILE A 19 14.48 -39.90 -11.32
N GLY A 20 14.62 -39.51 -10.05
CA GLY A 20 13.61 -38.72 -9.35
C GLY A 20 13.67 -37.27 -9.81
N LEU A 21 12.54 -36.75 -10.30
CA LEU A 21 12.32 -35.32 -10.52
C LEU A 21 12.35 -34.60 -9.16
N VAL A 22 13.50 -34.04 -8.81
CA VAL A 22 13.62 -33.12 -7.67
C VAL A 22 12.98 -31.79 -8.08
N ARG A 23 11.74 -31.55 -7.64
CA ARG A 23 11.15 -30.21 -7.67
C ARG A 23 11.88 -29.36 -6.62
N PRO A 24 12.37 -28.15 -6.93
CA PRO A 24 12.94 -27.27 -5.92
C PRO A 24 11.83 -26.89 -4.93
N GLN A 25 11.92 -27.40 -3.72
CA GLN A 25 11.06 -27.00 -2.62
C GLN A 25 11.52 -25.61 -2.19
N GLN A 26 10.74 -24.58 -2.53
CA GLN A 26 10.98 -23.23 -2.00
C GLN A 26 10.85 -23.30 -0.48
N THR A 27 11.97 -23.18 0.23
CA THR A 27 12.00 -22.95 1.66
C THR A 27 11.49 -21.53 1.92
N VAL A 28 10.18 -21.40 2.19
CA VAL A 28 9.61 -20.15 2.70
C VAL A 28 10.21 -19.93 4.08
N LYS A 29 11.04 -18.90 4.24
CA LYS A 29 11.46 -18.48 5.58
C LYS A 29 10.21 -18.07 6.36
N ALA A 30 10.14 -18.40 7.64
CA ALA A 30 8.99 -18.05 8.48
C ALA A 30 8.64 -16.54 8.44
N ASP A 31 9.63 -15.68 8.16
CA ASP A 31 9.51 -14.21 8.05
C ASP A 31 8.79 -13.73 6.77
N ASP A 32 8.52 -14.60 5.80
CA ASP A 32 7.82 -14.24 4.55
C ASP A 32 6.38 -14.76 4.49
N LEU A 33 5.89 -15.40 5.57
CA LEU A 33 4.49 -15.83 5.62
C LEU A 33 3.54 -14.63 5.66
N PRO A 34 2.39 -14.70 4.97
CA PRO A 34 1.31 -13.73 5.17
C PRO A 34 0.94 -13.59 6.64
N VAL A 35 0.59 -12.39 7.07
CA VAL A 35 0.21 -12.09 8.45
C VAL A 35 -1.25 -11.64 8.48
N VAL A 36 -2.08 -12.35 9.23
CA VAL A 36 -3.47 -11.99 9.51
C VAL A 36 -3.54 -11.28 10.86
N CYS A 37 -3.96 -10.02 10.85
CA CYS A 37 -4.08 -9.14 12.00
C CYS A 37 -5.54 -9.04 12.42
N LEU A 38 -5.91 -9.70 13.52
CA LEU A 38 -7.28 -9.78 14.01
C LEU A 38 -7.53 -8.79 15.15
N GLY A 39 -8.61 -8.02 15.06
CA GLY A 39 -9.03 -7.12 16.14
C GLY A 39 -9.40 -7.88 17.42
N SER A 40 -8.95 -7.37 18.56
CA SER A 40 -9.17 -8.03 19.87
C SER A 40 -10.62 -7.98 20.35
N SER A 41 -11.45 -7.08 19.81
CA SER A 41 -12.86 -6.91 20.21
C SER A 41 -13.84 -7.79 19.44
N LEU A 42 -13.33 -8.63 18.53
CA LEU A 42 -14.12 -9.65 17.84
C LEU A 42 -14.58 -10.73 18.83
N THR A 43 -15.88 -11.02 18.84
CA THR A 43 -16.42 -12.25 19.46
C THR A 43 -15.84 -13.50 18.77
N ASN A 44 -15.94 -14.68 19.39
CA ASN A 44 -15.42 -15.92 18.79
C ASN A 44 -16.01 -16.21 17.39
N SER A 45 -17.31 -15.99 17.21
CA SER A 45 -17.97 -16.17 15.90
C SER A 45 -17.45 -15.16 14.87
N GLN A 46 -17.38 -13.88 15.25
CA GLN A 46 -16.83 -12.84 14.38
C GLN A 46 -15.36 -13.06 14.05
N ARG A 47 -14.55 -13.52 15.01
CA ARG A 47 -13.15 -13.87 14.81
C ARG A 47 -13.00 -14.95 13.74
N ASN A 48 -13.78 -16.02 13.83
CA ASN A 48 -13.74 -17.10 12.85
C ASN A 48 -14.19 -16.63 11.45
N GLY A 49 -15.27 -15.85 11.37
CA GLY A 49 -15.74 -15.30 10.10
C GLY A 49 -14.75 -14.32 9.46
N THR A 50 -14.15 -13.44 10.26
CA THR A 50 -13.14 -12.47 9.81
C THR A 50 -11.89 -13.20 9.35
N LEU A 51 -11.44 -14.21 10.11
CA LEU A 51 -10.29 -15.03 9.74
C LEU A 51 -10.53 -15.75 8.42
N SER A 52 -11.69 -16.40 8.25
CA SER A 52 -12.07 -17.04 6.98
C SER A 52 -11.95 -16.03 5.84
N THR A 53 -12.69 -14.91 5.93
CA THR A 53 -12.72 -13.86 4.91
C THR A 53 -11.33 -13.36 4.51
N LEU A 54 -10.44 -13.16 5.49
CA LEU A 54 -9.07 -12.67 5.24
C LEU A 54 -8.10 -13.75 4.75
N SER A 55 -8.36 -15.02 5.07
CA SER A 55 -7.56 -16.16 4.64
C SER A 55 -7.98 -16.73 3.28
N ASP A 56 -9.21 -16.46 2.82
CA ASP A 56 -9.72 -16.91 1.52
C ASP A 56 -8.78 -16.57 0.35
N PRO A 57 -8.21 -15.34 0.24
CA PRO A 57 -7.27 -14.99 -0.83
C PRO A 57 -5.96 -15.80 -0.80
N LEU A 58 -5.63 -16.43 0.32
CA LEU A 58 -4.41 -17.23 0.48
C LEU A 58 -4.53 -18.62 -0.16
N ASN A 59 -5.73 -19.07 -0.55
CA ASN A 59 -5.97 -20.35 -1.20
C ASN A 59 -5.31 -21.54 -0.46
N GLY A 60 -5.41 -21.54 0.88
CA GLY A 60 -4.86 -22.60 1.75
C GLY A 60 -3.36 -22.48 2.05
N ALA A 61 -2.69 -21.42 1.61
CA ALA A 61 -1.31 -21.16 2.02
C ALA A 61 -1.20 -20.89 3.53
N SER A 62 -0.07 -21.28 4.13
CA SER A 62 0.20 -21.03 5.54
C SER A 62 0.32 -19.53 5.83
N TYR A 63 -0.09 -19.11 7.03
CA TYR A 63 -0.03 -17.72 7.48
C TYR A 63 0.22 -17.65 8.99
N GLN A 64 0.67 -16.49 9.45
CA GLN A 64 0.76 -16.14 10.86
C GLN A 64 -0.48 -15.35 11.29
N THR A 65 -0.83 -15.39 12.57
CA THR A 65 -1.92 -14.59 13.13
C THR A 65 -1.41 -13.75 14.29
N ILE A 66 -1.81 -12.48 14.33
CA ILE A 66 -1.53 -11.57 15.44
C ILE A 66 -2.83 -10.88 15.87
N ASN A 67 -2.97 -10.61 17.17
CA ASN A 67 -4.09 -9.83 17.69
C ASN A 67 -3.71 -8.36 17.79
N ILE A 68 -4.63 -7.49 17.41
CA ILE A 68 -4.51 -6.02 17.48
C ILE A 68 -5.43 -5.51 18.57
N THR A 69 -4.86 -4.78 19.52
CA THR A 69 -5.51 -4.32 20.75
C THR A 69 -5.65 -2.80 20.78
N GLY A 70 -6.42 -2.27 21.73
CA GLY A 70 -6.48 -0.83 21.97
C GLY A 70 -5.11 -0.21 22.26
N ALA A 71 -4.18 -0.97 22.87
CA ALA A 71 -2.80 -0.53 23.08
C ALA A 71 -2.03 -0.34 21.76
N ASP A 72 -2.29 -1.18 20.76
CA ASP A 72 -1.72 -1.02 19.41
C ASP A 72 -2.29 0.23 18.74
N LEU A 73 -3.58 0.54 18.93
CA LEU A 73 -4.16 1.80 18.45
C LEU A 73 -3.48 3.02 19.07
N VAL A 74 -3.26 2.99 20.39
CA VAL A 74 -2.53 4.06 21.10
C VAL A 74 -1.13 4.21 20.54
N LYS A 75 -0.40 3.10 20.37
CA LYS A 75 0.98 3.12 19.88
C LYS A 75 1.09 3.69 18.47
N TYR A 76 0.23 3.25 17.55
CA TYR A 76 0.39 3.53 16.14
C TYR A 76 -0.45 4.70 15.61
N LEU A 77 -1.55 5.07 16.28
CA LEU A 77 -2.50 6.06 15.75
C LEU A 77 -2.57 7.35 16.58
N ASN A 78 -2.34 7.30 17.90
CA ASN A 78 -2.36 8.51 18.73
C ASN A 78 -1.23 9.51 18.46
N PRO A 79 -0.01 9.11 18.05
CA PRO A 79 1.03 10.08 17.71
C PRO A 79 0.62 11.07 16.61
N SER A 80 -0.35 10.69 15.77
CA SER A 80 -0.97 11.52 14.72
C SER A 80 -2.29 12.16 15.16
N GLY A 81 -2.43 12.42 16.47
CA GLY A 81 -3.58 13.16 17.02
C GLY A 81 -4.88 12.36 17.18
N SER A 82 -4.86 11.04 17.02
CA SER A 82 -6.00 10.21 17.43
C SER A 82 -6.11 10.12 18.95
N ASN A 83 -7.32 9.89 19.45
CA ASN A 83 -7.61 9.84 20.89
C ASN A 83 -8.06 8.45 21.34
N PHE A 84 -7.33 7.41 20.95
CA PHE A 84 -7.58 6.05 21.43
C PHE A 84 -7.06 5.84 22.85
N THR A 85 -7.63 4.87 23.54
CA THR A 85 -7.16 4.38 24.84
C THR A 85 -6.84 2.90 24.74
N THR A 86 -6.17 2.34 25.74
CA THR A 86 -5.93 0.88 25.81
C THR A 86 -7.24 0.07 25.87
N ASN A 87 -8.35 0.70 26.25
CA ASN A 87 -9.69 0.11 26.30
C ASN A 87 -10.50 0.34 25.01
N SER A 88 -9.94 1.05 24.02
CA SER A 88 -10.61 1.25 22.73
C SER A 88 -10.81 -0.09 22.02
N GLY A 89 -12.02 -0.29 21.48
CA GLY A 89 -12.36 -1.51 20.78
C GLY A 89 -11.76 -1.58 19.38
N VAL A 90 -11.37 -2.80 18.97
CA VAL A 90 -10.74 -3.09 17.67
C VAL A 90 -11.52 -4.19 16.98
N TRP A 91 -12.29 -3.83 15.95
CA TRP A 91 -13.11 -4.77 15.17
C TRP A 91 -12.67 -4.92 13.72
N SER A 92 -12.04 -3.90 13.13
CA SER A 92 -11.44 -4.02 11.80
C SER A 92 -10.15 -4.83 11.87
N SER A 93 -9.88 -5.56 10.80
CA SER A 93 -8.79 -6.53 10.70
C SER A 93 -8.16 -6.46 9.31
N ALA A 94 -6.91 -6.89 9.19
CA ALA A 94 -6.18 -6.87 7.94
C ALA A 94 -5.44 -8.19 7.71
N MET A 95 -5.17 -8.52 6.45
CA MET A 95 -4.16 -9.50 6.07
C MET A 95 -3.15 -8.84 5.15
N ILE A 96 -1.88 -9.10 5.40
CA ILE A 96 -0.76 -8.56 4.63
C ILE A 96 0.05 -9.71 4.07
N GLN A 97 0.32 -9.66 2.79
CA GLN A 97 1.14 -10.62 2.07
C GLN A 97 2.19 -9.87 1.25
N LYS A 98 3.47 -10.14 1.49
CA LYS A 98 4.55 -9.64 0.64
C LYS A 98 4.41 -10.24 -0.76
N THR A 99 4.76 -9.46 -1.77
CA THR A 99 4.72 -9.86 -3.18
C THR A 99 6.10 -9.68 -3.80
N ALA A 100 6.25 -10.16 -5.04
CA ALA A 100 7.50 -10.00 -5.77
C ALA A 100 7.83 -8.51 -5.97
N GLN A 101 9.12 -8.18 -5.98
CA GLN A 101 9.59 -6.82 -6.21
C GLN A 101 8.97 -6.22 -7.48
N GLY A 102 8.49 -4.98 -7.40
CA GLY A 102 7.85 -4.27 -8.50
C GLY A 102 6.35 -4.55 -8.67
N SER A 103 5.74 -5.39 -7.82
CA SER A 103 4.30 -5.65 -7.84
C SER A 103 3.47 -4.45 -7.35
N GLY A 104 4.09 -3.53 -6.61
CA GLY A 104 3.42 -2.38 -6.03
C GLY A 104 2.50 -2.74 -4.85
N ILE A 105 1.77 -1.75 -4.35
CA ILE A 105 0.83 -1.94 -3.23
C ILE A 105 -0.58 -2.14 -3.76
N ASN A 106 -1.17 -3.29 -3.42
CA ASN A 106 -2.54 -3.66 -3.80
C ASN A 106 -3.40 -3.76 -2.55
N VAL A 107 -4.48 -2.99 -2.49
CA VAL A 107 -5.41 -3.01 -1.35
C VAL A 107 -6.80 -3.43 -1.82
N ARG A 108 -7.43 -4.35 -1.08
CA ARG A 108 -8.83 -4.72 -1.27
C ARG A 108 -9.57 -4.69 0.06
N ILE A 109 -10.69 -3.98 0.10
CA ILE A 109 -11.65 -4.09 1.20
C ILE A 109 -12.59 -5.24 0.85
N LEU A 110 -12.65 -6.24 1.72
CA LEU A 110 -13.45 -7.46 1.56
C LEU A 110 -14.75 -7.35 2.34
N ASP A 111 -15.82 -7.82 1.70
CA ASP A 111 -17.13 -7.90 2.33
C ASP A 111 -17.14 -8.98 3.42
N TYR A 112 -17.64 -8.63 4.59
CA TYR A 112 -17.94 -9.57 5.66
C TYR A 112 -19.42 -9.91 5.59
N GLN A 113 -19.74 -11.19 5.35
CA GLN A 113 -21.12 -11.66 5.19
C GLN A 113 -21.91 -10.87 4.12
N GLY A 114 -21.25 -10.58 2.99
CA GLY A 114 -21.86 -9.87 1.85
C GLY A 114 -22.05 -8.37 2.04
N ARG A 115 -21.37 -7.75 3.03
CA ARG A 115 -21.41 -6.30 3.26
C ARG A 115 -20.02 -5.73 3.48
N ASN A 116 -19.76 -4.58 2.85
CA ASN A 116 -18.60 -3.77 3.18
C ASN A 116 -18.88 -3.00 4.48
N ASN A 117 -18.12 -3.32 5.53
CA ASN A 117 -18.24 -2.72 6.85
C ASN A 117 -17.18 -1.64 7.14
N ILE A 118 -16.31 -1.32 6.19
CA ILE A 118 -15.37 -0.19 6.32
C ILE A 118 -16.06 1.08 5.81
N THR A 119 -16.31 2.03 6.70
CA THR A 119 -17.23 3.15 6.44
C THR A 119 -16.54 4.46 6.05
N THR A 120 -15.25 4.58 6.35
CA THR A 120 -14.52 5.85 6.20
C THR A 120 -13.31 5.70 5.29
N ILE A 121 -12.38 4.79 5.63
CA ILE A 121 -11.10 4.69 4.94
C ILE A 121 -11.26 3.88 3.64
N THR A 122 -10.82 4.46 2.52
CA THR A 122 -10.91 3.81 1.20
C THR A 122 -9.67 3.00 0.88
N ALA A 123 -9.78 2.06 -0.07
CA ALA A 123 -8.64 1.26 -0.52
C ALA A 123 -7.50 2.11 -1.09
N ASN A 124 -7.79 3.25 -1.73
CA ASN A 124 -6.75 4.13 -2.28
C ASN A 124 -6.04 4.92 -1.18
N GLN A 125 -6.74 5.27 -0.10
CA GLN A 125 -6.13 5.91 1.06
C GLN A 125 -5.18 4.95 1.78
N TYR A 126 -5.56 3.67 1.94
CA TYR A 126 -4.63 2.63 2.43
C TYR A 126 -3.37 2.50 1.56
N LYS A 127 -3.50 2.52 0.22
CA LYS A 127 -2.34 2.44 -0.69
C LYS A 127 -1.39 3.62 -0.47
N ASN A 128 -1.94 4.83 -0.43
CA ASN A 128 -1.14 6.04 -0.22
C ASN A 128 -0.41 6.01 1.12
N ALA A 129 -1.13 5.72 2.21
CA ALA A 129 -0.55 5.64 3.54
C ALA A 129 0.54 4.55 3.61
N ALA A 130 0.34 3.41 2.96
CA ALA A 130 1.34 2.34 2.92
C ALA A 130 2.66 2.79 2.27
N VAL A 131 2.61 3.52 1.14
CA VAL A 131 3.82 4.12 0.53
C VAL A 131 4.52 5.07 1.51
N THR A 132 3.75 5.91 2.20
CA THR A 132 4.28 6.86 3.18
C THR A 132 4.96 6.16 4.35
N ALA A 133 4.39 5.05 4.81
CA ALA A 133 4.95 4.23 5.90
C ALA A 133 6.19 3.41 5.51
N GLY A 134 6.62 3.46 4.25
CA GLY A 134 7.76 2.67 3.74
C GLY A 134 7.40 1.24 3.34
N ILE A 135 6.11 0.93 3.20
CA ILE A 135 5.67 -0.39 2.72
C ILE A 135 5.82 -0.43 1.20
N ALA A 136 6.35 -1.55 0.70
CA ALA A 136 6.52 -1.79 -0.73
C ALA A 136 6.07 -3.20 -1.09
N ASP A 137 5.56 -3.37 -2.32
CA ASP A 137 5.30 -4.67 -2.93
C ASP A 137 4.47 -5.61 -2.04
N ALA A 138 3.25 -5.20 -1.69
CA ALA A 138 2.38 -5.96 -0.79
C ALA A 138 0.93 -6.01 -1.25
N ASN A 139 0.28 -7.16 -1.02
CA ASN A 139 -1.16 -7.27 -1.01
C ASN A 139 -1.68 -7.04 0.42
N ILE A 140 -2.65 -6.14 0.56
CA ILE A 140 -3.32 -5.82 1.82
C ILE A 140 -4.82 -6.05 1.64
N TYR A 141 -5.38 -6.91 2.46
CA TYR A 141 -6.81 -7.19 2.51
C TYR A 141 -7.37 -6.66 3.81
N VAL A 142 -8.48 -5.94 3.76
CA VAL A 142 -9.09 -5.30 4.93
C VAL A 142 -10.53 -5.75 5.05
N THR A 143 -10.98 -6.07 6.25
CA THR A 143 -12.40 -6.32 6.50
C THR A 143 -12.78 -5.94 7.93
N SER A 144 -14.07 -5.94 8.24
CA SER A 144 -14.57 -5.74 9.60
C SER A 144 -15.85 -6.52 9.81
N ALA A 145 -16.01 -7.08 11.00
CA ALA A 145 -17.23 -7.78 11.38
C ALA A 145 -18.41 -6.82 11.70
N VAL A 146 -18.12 -5.53 11.91
CA VAL A 146 -19.11 -4.49 12.22
C VAL A 146 -18.76 -3.19 11.48
N PRO A 147 -19.75 -2.30 11.19
CA PRO A 147 -19.48 -1.00 10.58
C PRO A 147 -18.51 -0.15 11.42
N ILE A 148 -17.36 0.19 10.85
CA ILE A 148 -16.30 0.96 11.52
C ILE A 148 -15.41 1.70 10.50
N ASP A 149 -14.63 2.67 10.96
CA ASP A 149 -13.81 3.52 10.10
C ASP A 149 -12.67 2.78 9.36
N GLY A 150 -12.12 1.71 9.95
CA GLY A 150 -10.99 0.93 9.43
C GLY A 150 -9.65 1.17 10.15
N SER A 151 -9.61 2.01 11.19
CA SER A 151 -8.38 2.38 11.91
C SER A 151 -7.64 1.18 12.52
N GLY A 152 -8.37 0.20 13.07
CA GLY A 152 -7.79 -1.03 13.62
C GLY A 152 -7.04 -1.89 12.60
N ALA A 153 -7.56 -2.01 11.38
CA ALA A 153 -6.89 -2.72 10.29
C ALA A 153 -5.53 -2.09 9.94
N LEU A 154 -5.45 -0.75 9.98
CA LEU A 154 -4.23 0.00 9.70
C LEU A 154 -3.16 -0.18 10.77
N ALA A 155 -3.55 -0.09 12.05
CA ALA A 155 -2.65 -0.45 13.16
C ALA A 155 -2.16 -1.90 13.01
N GLY A 156 -3.03 -2.79 12.52
CA GLY A 156 -2.67 -4.16 12.17
C GLY A 156 -1.59 -4.28 11.10
N VAL A 157 -1.67 -3.48 10.03
CA VAL A 157 -0.63 -3.43 8.99
C VAL A 157 0.72 -3.04 9.61
N TYR A 158 0.78 -1.98 10.41
CA TYR A 158 2.05 -1.57 11.03
C TYR A 158 2.59 -2.57 12.05
N ALA A 159 1.71 -3.19 12.84
CA ALA A 159 2.09 -4.22 13.79
C ALA A 159 2.67 -5.46 13.09
N ALA A 160 2.15 -5.86 11.93
CA ALA A 160 2.67 -6.98 11.15
C ALA A 160 4.09 -6.73 10.65
N TYR A 161 4.37 -5.54 10.11
CA TYR A 161 5.72 -5.18 9.66
C TYR A 161 6.71 -5.15 10.84
N SER A 162 6.32 -4.53 11.95
CA SER A 162 7.16 -4.50 13.16
C SER A 162 7.48 -5.91 13.69
N LYS A 163 6.58 -6.88 13.53
CA LYS A 163 6.79 -8.27 13.97
C LYS A 163 7.62 -9.12 13.00
N THR A 164 7.61 -8.80 11.71
CA THR A 164 8.37 -9.53 10.67
C THR A 164 9.82 -9.03 10.53
N GLY A 165 10.30 -8.22 11.48
CA GLY A 165 11.66 -7.68 11.50
C GLY A 165 11.86 -6.43 10.63
N GLU A 166 10.83 -6.01 9.90
CA GLU A 166 10.81 -4.77 9.13
C GLU A 166 10.29 -3.63 10.00
N ASN A 167 11.18 -3.05 10.81
CA ASN A 167 10.82 -1.92 11.66
C ASN A 167 10.49 -0.70 10.80
N LEU A 168 9.19 -0.39 10.70
CA LEU A 168 8.72 0.86 10.11
C LEU A 168 9.20 2.05 10.96
N ASN A 169 9.62 3.12 10.29
CA ASN A 169 9.99 4.34 10.97
C ASN A 169 8.74 5.00 11.57
N GLN A 170 8.76 5.26 12.88
CA GLN A 170 7.58 5.81 13.57
C GLN A 170 7.16 7.18 13.00
N SER A 171 8.10 8.03 12.59
CA SER A 171 7.76 9.31 11.93
C SER A 171 7.08 9.09 10.58
N GLN A 172 7.45 8.05 9.84
CA GLN A 172 6.78 7.68 8.57
C GLN A 172 5.38 7.11 8.83
N VAL A 173 5.22 6.28 9.86
CA VAL A 173 3.92 5.78 10.31
C VAL A 173 3.01 6.95 10.69
N ASN A 174 3.51 7.92 11.44
CA ASN A 174 2.73 9.10 11.82
C ASN A 174 2.30 9.90 10.58
N ALA A 175 3.23 10.22 9.69
CA ALA A 175 2.90 10.92 8.45
C ALA A 175 1.87 10.16 7.59
N ALA A 176 1.91 8.82 7.59
CA ALA A 176 0.94 7.98 6.89
C ALA A 176 -0.46 8.05 7.53
N GLN A 177 -0.52 8.17 8.85
CA GLN A 177 -1.77 8.37 9.60
C GLN A 177 -2.39 9.74 9.35
N ASP A 178 -1.58 10.79 9.42
CA ASP A 178 -2.02 12.16 9.17
C ASP A 178 -2.48 12.33 7.72
N GLU A 179 -1.77 11.69 6.78
CA GLU A 179 -2.21 11.57 5.41
C GLU A 179 -3.59 10.92 5.32
N MET A 180 -3.74 9.71 5.86
CA MET A 180 -4.99 8.97 5.75
C MET A 180 -6.17 9.74 6.35
N GLY A 181 -5.99 10.31 7.55
CA GLY A 181 -7.01 11.11 8.22
C GLY A 181 -7.40 12.35 7.41
N THR A 182 -6.41 13.05 6.84
CA THR A 182 -6.63 14.22 5.99
C THR A 182 -7.40 13.86 4.73
N LEU A 183 -7.00 12.80 4.01
CA LEU A 183 -7.68 12.39 2.78
C LEU A 183 -9.08 11.85 3.05
N SER A 184 -9.26 11.07 4.12
CA SER A 184 -10.59 10.63 4.58
C SER A 184 -11.51 11.82 4.88
N LYS A 185 -11.00 12.85 5.58
CA LYS A 185 -11.76 14.06 5.88
C LYS A 185 -12.17 14.81 4.60
N ILE A 186 -11.21 15.07 3.70
CA ILE A 186 -11.49 15.75 2.42
C ILE A 186 -12.50 14.95 1.59
N THR A 187 -12.38 13.61 1.58
CA THR A 187 -13.33 12.73 0.90
C THR A 187 -14.72 12.86 1.47
N LYS A 188 -14.86 12.82 2.80
CA LYS A 188 -16.15 12.97 3.47
C LYS A 188 -16.81 14.32 3.18
N GLU A 189 -16.04 15.40 3.10
CA GLU A 189 -16.53 16.76 2.84
C GLU A 189 -16.91 17.00 1.37
N ASN A 190 -16.43 16.18 0.42
CA ASN A 190 -16.62 16.38 -1.01
C ASN A 190 -17.31 15.22 -1.73
N LYS A 191 -17.60 14.09 -1.06
CA LYS A 191 -18.13 12.86 -1.69
C LYS A 191 -19.40 13.05 -2.53
N ASP A 192 -20.22 14.06 -2.20
CA ASP A 192 -21.49 14.36 -2.86
C ASP A 192 -21.37 15.54 -3.84
N LYS A 193 -20.16 16.06 -4.10
CA LYS A 193 -19.91 17.17 -5.04
C LYS A 193 -19.61 16.64 -6.43
N ASP A 194 -20.21 17.29 -7.43
CA ASP A 194 -19.86 17.06 -8.83
C ASP A 194 -18.37 17.37 -9.10
N GLY A 195 -17.74 16.53 -9.91
CA GLY A 195 -16.32 16.62 -10.25
C GLY A 195 -15.37 16.04 -9.19
N TYR A 196 -15.89 15.58 -8.05
CA TYR A 196 -15.08 14.90 -7.03
C TYR A 196 -15.10 13.38 -7.20
N SER A 197 -13.94 12.75 -6.97
CA SER A 197 -13.87 11.33 -6.64
C SER A 197 -12.68 11.04 -5.73
N ASP A 198 -12.82 10.00 -4.89
CA ASP A 198 -11.71 9.47 -4.09
C ASP A 198 -10.50 9.09 -4.97
N ALA A 199 -10.76 8.56 -6.17
CA ALA A 199 -9.71 8.17 -7.11
C ALA A 199 -8.90 9.39 -7.61
N GLN A 200 -9.54 10.50 -7.95
CA GLN A 200 -8.85 11.73 -8.36
C GLN A 200 -7.98 12.28 -7.22
N LEU A 201 -8.52 12.34 -5.99
CA LEU A 201 -7.79 12.89 -4.84
C LEU A 201 -6.56 12.03 -4.53
N ASN A 202 -6.74 10.72 -4.41
CA ASN A 202 -5.66 9.81 -4.09
C ASN A 202 -4.62 9.71 -5.21
N ASN A 203 -5.04 9.84 -6.48
CA ASN A 203 -4.11 9.88 -7.59
C ASN A 203 -3.30 11.18 -7.63
N ALA A 204 -3.89 12.32 -7.25
CA ALA A 204 -3.16 13.58 -7.11
C ALA A 204 -2.07 13.48 -6.03
N VAL A 205 -2.40 12.89 -4.89
CA VAL A 205 -1.44 12.70 -3.80
C VAL A 205 -0.33 11.71 -4.17
N ALA A 206 -0.69 10.57 -4.79
CA ALA A 206 0.29 9.60 -5.27
C ALA A 206 1.21 10.19 -6.35
N GLY A 207 0.66 10.96 -7.29
CA GLY A 207 1.44 11.70 -8.29
C GLY A 207 2.35 12.74 -7.66
N ALA A 208 1.88 13.47 -6.64
CA ALA A 208 2.69 14.45 -5.94
C ALA A 208 3.88 13.80 -5.22
N LYS A 209 3.65 12.67 -4.54
CA LYS A 209 4.74 11.87 -3.94
C LYS A 209 5.74 11.38 -4.99
N GLN A 210 5.26 10.93 -6.14
CA GLN A 210 6.14 10.48 -7.23
C GLN A 210 7.03 11.63 -7.72
N GLU A 211 6.48 12.82 -7.93
CA GLU A 211 7.27 14.00 -8.32
C GLU A 211 8.25 14.43 -7.22
N MET A 212 7.81 14.47 -5.96
CA MET A 212 8.70 14.72 -4.82
C MET A 212 9.86 13.73 -4.76
N GLY A 213 9.59 12.44 -5.01
CA GLY A 213 10.60 11.38 -5.05
C GLY A 213 11.58 11.51 -6.23
N LYS A 214 11.23 12.22 -7.31
CA LYS A 214 12.20 12.60 -8.36
C LYS A 214 13.14 13.70 -7.88
N VAL A 215 12.62 14.67 -7.14
CA VAL A 215 13.41 15.79 -6.57
C VAL A 215 14.33 15.32 -5.46
N GLY A 216 13.84 14.40 -4.65
CA GLY A 216 14.55 13.89 -3.49
C GLY A 216 14.38 14.79 -2.27
N ASN A 217 15.13 14.46 -1.22
CA ASN A 217 14.88 14.95 0.13
C ASN A 217 15.08 16.47 0.33
N ASN A 218 15.78 17.15 -0.59
CA ASN A 218 16.06 18.58 -0.50
C ASN A 218 14.96 19.47 -1.09
N ILE A 219 13.83 18.88 -1.49
CA ILE A 219 12.69 19.64 -1.98
C ILE A 219 12.18 20.62 -0.92
N SER A 220 12.01 21.88 -1.29
CA SER A 220 11.52 22.96 -0.43
C SER A 220 9.99 22.97 -0.29
N ASP A 221 9.49 23.64 0.74
CA ASP A 221 8.04 23.78 0.97
C ASP A 221 7.32 24.47 -0.19
N SER A 222 7.98 25.45 -0.83
CA SER A 222 7.42 26.12 -2.02
C SER A 222 7.29 25.15 -3.19
N GLN A 223 8.29 24.31 -3.42
CA GLN A 223 8.23 23.31 -4.49
C GLN A 223 7.17 22.25 -4.20
N ILE A 224 7.00 21.82 -2.95
CA ILE A 224 5.90 20.92 -2.55
C ILE A 224 4.55 21.57 -2.86
N ARG A 225 4.38 22.85 -2.53
CA ARG A 225 3.15 23.61 -2.85
C ARG A 225 2.87 23.63 -4.35
N ASP A 226 3.88 23.87 -5.18
CA ASP A 226 3.74 23.89 -6.63
C ASP A 226 3.38 22.49 -7.17
N ILE A 227 4.02 21.43 -6.67
CA ILE A 227 3.69 20.04 -7.00
C ILE A 227 2.23 19.74 -6.68
N VAL A 228 1.77 20.07 -5.46
CA VAL A 228 0.39 19.80 -5.05
C VAL A 228 -0.56 20.53 -5.98
N ASN A 229 -0.39 21.83 -6.19
CA ASN A 229 -1.29 22.60 -7.06
C ASN A 229 -1.36 22.02 -8.47
N ASN A 230 -0.21 21.62 -9.04
CA ASN A 230 -0.16 20.98 -10.34
C ASN A 230 -0.89 19.63 -10.37
N GLN A 231 -0.67 18.78 -9.36
CA GLN A 231 -1.31 17.46 -9.31
C GLN A 231 -2.82 17.54 -9.05
N ILE A 232 -3.27 18.50 -8.24
CA ILE A 232 -4.69 18.80 -8.05
C ILE A 232 -5.34 19.18 -9.39
N ASN A 233 -4.68 20.02 -10.18
CA ASN A 233 -5.17 20.41 -11.50
C ASN A 233 -5.15 19.25 -12.51
N ILE A 234 -4.06 18.48 -12.60
CA ILE A 234 -3.94 17.29 -13.46
C ILE A 234 -5.07 16.28 -13.18
N ASN A 235 -5.55 16.22 -11.93
CA ASN A 235 -6.63 15.34 -11.52
C ASN A 235 -8.02 16.01 -11.57
N HIS A 236 -8.13 17.19 -12.17
CA HIS A 236 -9.36 17.95 -12.33
C HIS A 236 -10.07 18.25 -11.01
N LEU A 237 -9.31 18.55 -9.96
CA LEU A 237 -9.84 18.92 -8.64
C LEU A 237 -9.68 20.40 -8.31
N GLY A 238 -9.10 21.19 -9.21
CA GLY A 238 -8.76 22.62 -9.01
C GLY A 238 -9.91 23.46 -8.46
N ASP A 239 -11.11 23.26 -9.00
CA ASP A 239 -12.34 23.98 -8.63
C ASP A 239 -13.24 23.19 -7.67
N THR A 240 -12.94 21.90 -7.46
CA THR A 240 -13.75 21.00 -6.64
C THR A 240 -13.36 21.06 -5.16
N ILE A 241 -12.05 21.11 -4.87
CA ILE A 241 -11.54 21.23 -3.51
C ILE A 241 -11.13 22.67 -3.20
N ASN A 242 -11.37 23.11 -1.97
CA ASN A 242 -11.09 24.49 -1.57
C ASN A 242 -9.62 24.70 -1.16
N ASN A 243 -9.23 25.97 -0.97
CA ASN A 243 -7.85 26.34 -0.61
C ASN A 243 -7.40 25.78 0.74
N ASN A 244 -8.31 25.62 1.71
CA ASN A 244 -7.98 25.01 2.99
C ASN A 244 -7.61 23.52 2.81
N GLN A 245 -8.39 22.80 2.00
CA GLN A 245 -8.13 21.39 1.68
C GLN A 245 -6.81 21.23 0.90
N LYS A 246 -6.52 22.13 -0.05
CA LYS A 246 -5.21 22.19 -0.73
C LYS A 246 -4.08 22.39 0.28
N GLN A 247 -4.24 23.32 1.23
CA GLN A 247 -3.23 23.56 2.27
C GLN A 247 -3.04 22.36 3.20
N GLN A 248 -4.11 21.62 3.53
CA GLN A 248 -3.99 20.38 4.31
C GLN A 248 -3.17 19.31 3.57
N ILE A 249 -3.39 19.15 2.27
CA ILE A 249 -2.59 18.21 1.44
C ILE A 249 -1.12 18.64 1.40
N ILE A 250 -0.84 19.94 1.26
CA ILE A 250 0.52 20.49 1.30
C ILE A 250 1.20 20.17 2.62
N ASN A 251 0.52 20.40 3.75
CA ASN A 251 1.06 20.14 5.08
C ASN A 251 1.40 18.66 5.27
N VAL A 252 0.51 17.76 4.83
CA VAL A 252 0.76 16.32 4.84
C VAL A 252 1.97 15.95 4.00
N LEU A 253 2.12 16.48 2.78
CA LEU A 253 3.30 16.17 1.96
C LEU A 253 4.61 16.74 2.54
N ILE A 254 4.56 17.90 3.20
CA ILE A 254 5.70 18.43 3.97
C ILE A 254 6.07 17.48 5.11
N GLU A 255 5.07 16.97 5.84
CA GLU A 255 5.27 16.00 6.91
C GLU A 255 5.90 14.70 6.38
N ILE A 256 5.43 14.21 5.23
CA ILE A 256 5.98 13.03 4.55
C ILE A 256 7.44 13.23 4.13
N ARG A 257 7.82 14.43 3.65
CA ARG A 257 9.23 14.76 3.43
C ARG A 257 10.00 14.71 4.75
N ASN A 258 9.49 15.37 5.78
CA ASN A 258 10.18 15.51 7.07
C ASN A 258 10.33 14.18 7.82
N SER A 259 9.43 13.22 7.61
CA SER A 259 9.54 11.86 8.15
C SER A 259 10.69 11.05 7.54
N GLY A 260 11.28 11.54 6.44
CA GLY A 260 12.34 10.88 5.71
C GLY A 260 11.86 9.81 4.73
N ALA A 261 10.55 9.73 4.43
CA ALA A 261 10.00 8.77 3.46
C ALA A 261 10.67 8.86 2.09
N LEU A 262 11.02 10.07 1.64
CA LEU A 262 11.70 10.31 0.35
C LEU A 262 13.12 9.74 0.27
N LYS A 263 13.73 9.35 1.39
CA LYS A 263 15.07 8.73 1.41
C LYS A 263 15.03 7.26 0.98
N ASP A 264 13.86 6.64 1.02
CA ASP A 264 13.67 5.28 0.53
C ASP A 264 13.71 5.28 -1.00
N ASN A 265 14.59 4.47 -1.58
CA ASN A 265 14.74 4.34 -3.02
C ASN A 265 13.49 3.78 -3.70
N LYS A 266 12.63 3.07 -2.96
CA LYS A 266 11.35 2.54 -3.44
C LYS A 266 10.23 3.57 -3.40
N PHE A 267 10.34 4.65 -2.62
CA PHE A 267 9.25 5.62 -2.42
C PHE A 267 8.66 6.13 -3.74
N LYS A 268 9.53 6.59 -4.65
CA LYS A 268 9.13 7.11 -5.98
C LYS A 268 8.44 6.03 -6.81
N GLU A 269 9.01 4.83 -6.86
CA GLU A 269 8.50 3.72 -7.67
C GLU A 269 7.13 3.26 -7.15
N GLN A 270 7.00 3.09 -5.84
CA GLN A 270 5.75 2.67 -5.20
C GLN A 270 4.67 3.76 -5.34
N ALA A 271 5.01 5.04 -5.18
CA ALA A 271 4.08 6.15 -5.45
C ALA A 271 3.57 6.14 -6.90
N GLY A 272 4.47 5.92 -7.86
CA GLY A 272 4.12 5.79 -9.28
C GLY A 272 3.25 4.57 -9.56
N ALA A 273 3.56 3.42 -8.95
CA ALA A 273 2.76 2.20 -9.05
C ALA A 273 1.35 2.40 -8.48
N VAL A 274 1.22 3.09 -7.34
CA VAL A 274 -0.07 3.46 -6.75
C VAL A 274 -0.85 4.38 -7.69
N SER A 275 -0.24 5.42 -8.24
CA SER A 275 -0.89 6.30 -9.23
C SER A 275 -1.40 5.52 -10.44
N ALA A 276 -0.56 4.66 -11.03
CA ALA A 276 -0.94 3.83 -12.17
C ALA A 276 -2.09 2.85 -11.82
N ASN A 277 -2.04 2.23 -10.64
CA ASN A 277 -3.08 1.32 -10.17
C ASN A 277 -4.42 2.04 -9.95
N ILE A 278 -4.40 3.24 -9.38
CA ILE A 278 -5.61 4.06 -9.19
C ILE A 278 -6.20 4.42 -10.56
N LYS A 279 -5.40 4.93 -11.50
CA LYS A 279 -5.86 5.25 -12.86
C LYS A 279 -6.47 4.05 -13.58
N LYS A 280 -5.83 2.89 -13.46
CA LYS A 280 -6.32 1.63 -14.05
C LYS A 280 -7.68 1.22 -13.47
N ASN A 281 -7.83 1.25 -12.15
CA ASN A 281 -9.07 0.80 -11.48
C ASN A 281 -10.22 1.81 -11.65
N ALA A 282 -9.90 3.09 -11.78
CA ALA A 282 -10.87 4.16 -12.01
C ALA A 282 -10.87 4.63 -13.47
N LYS A 283 -10.58 3.73 -14.43
CA LYS A 283 -10.43 4.05 -15.85
C LYS A 283 -11.61 4.88 -16.39
N ASN A 284 -12.84 4.54 -16.01
CA ASN A 284 -14.04 5.28 -16.45
C ASN A 284 -14.06 6.75 -15.97
N ILE A 285 -13.48 7.06 -14.82
CA ILE A 285 -13.35 8.43 -14.32
C ILE A 285 -12.26 9.14 -15.11
N PHE A 286 -11.08 8.51 -15.24
CA PHE A 286 -9.93 9.11 -15.91
C PHE A 286 -10.11 9.27 -17.43
N ASP A 287 -10.81 8.36 -18.10
CA ASP A 287 -11.13 8.47 -19.52
C ASP A 287 -12.12 9.62 -19.79
N LYS A 288 -13.05 9.89 -18.87
CA LYS A 288 -14.02 10.99 -18.98
C LYS A 288 -13.38 12.37 -18.81
N ILE A 289 -12.40 12.48 -17.91
CA ILE A 289 -11.69 13.75 -17.69
C ILE A 289 -10.57 13.97 -18.71
N ASN A 290 -9.96 12.89 -19.23
CA ASN A 290 -8.87 12.93 -20.22
C ASN A 290 -9.38 12.87 -21.69
N THR A 291 -10.31 13.75 -22.03
CA THR A 291 -10.84 13.92 -23.40
C THR A 291 -9.76 14.46 -24.37
N GLN A 292 -9.97 14.38 -25.68
CA GLN A 292 -8.98 14.87 -26.67
C GLN A 292 -8.67 16.37 -26.50
N GLU A 293 -9.66 17.16 -26.08
CA GLU A 293 -9.51 18.59 -25.78
C GLU A 293 -8.68 18.80 -24.50
N ASN A 294 -8.96 18.02 -23.45
CA ASN A 294 -8.24 18.09 -22.19
C ASN A 294 -6.84 17.46 -22.25
N ARG A 295 -6.58 16.53 -23.20
CA ARG A 295 -5.26 15.92 -23.40
C ARG A 295 -4.22 16.95 -23.75
N ASN A 296 -4.51 17.85 -24.70
CA ASN A 296 -3.57 18.90 -25.07
C ASN A 296 -3.27 19.84 -23.89
N TRP A 297 -4.26 20.12 -23.05
CA TRP A 297 -4.08 20.90 -21.83
C TRP A 297 -3.29 20.13 -20.75
N LEU A 298 -3.59 18.85 -20.52
CA LEU A 298 -2.89 17.97 -19.59
C LEU A 298 -1.45 17.72 -20.01
N GLU A 299 -1.19 17.52 -21.31
CA GLU A 299 0.14 17.41 -21.89
C GLU A 299 0.93 18.69 -21.66
N ARG A 300 0.34 19.87 -21.91
CA ARG A 300 1.00 21.14 -21.57
C ARG A 300 1.24 21.31 -20.08
N MET A 301 0.31 20.91 -19.22
CA MET A 301 0.51 20.95 -17.77
C MET A 301 1.59 19.98 -17.32
N TRP A 302 1.62 18.78 -17.89
CA TRP A 302 2.63 17.77 -17.65
C TRP A 302 4.00 18.22 -18.14
N ASP A 303 4.07 18.79 -19.35
CA ASP A 303 5.27 19.36 -19.93
C ASP A 303 5.77 20.50 -19.05
N ASN A 304 4.90 21.42 -18.61
CA ASN A 304 5.25 22.49 -17.68
C ASN A 304 5.77 21.95 -16.33
N VAL A 305 5.17 20.88 -15.81
CA VAL A 305 5.66 20.18 -14.61
C VAL A 305 7.04 19.59 -14.88
N THR A 306 7.22 18.82 -15.95
CA THR A 306 8.51 18.22 -16.30
C THR A 306 9.58 19.24 -16.64
N ASN A 307 9.20 20.40 -17.22
CA ASN A 307 10.10 21.50 -17.56
C ASN A 307 10.48 22.29 -16.32
N PHE A 308 9.55 22.57 -15.41
CA PHE A 308 9.86 23.14 -14.10
C PHE A 308 10.88 22.26 -13.37
N PHE A 309 10.66 20.94 -13.38
CA PHE A 309 11.57 19.99 -12.73
C PHE A 309 12.87 19.79 -13.50
N SER A 310 12.87 19.72 -14.83
CA SER A 310 14.09 19.60 -15.62
C SER A 310 14.99 20.81 -15.40
N HIS A 311 14.45 22.03 -15.29
CA HIS A 311 15.23 23.22 -14.94
C HIS A 311 15.74 23.17 -13.51
N LEU A 312 14.97 22.62 -12.57
CA LEU A 312 15.41 22.40 -11.20
C LEU A 312 16.59 21.42 -11.11
N PHE A 313 16.59 20.35 -11.91
CA PHE A 313 17.69 19.38 -11.95
C PHE A 313 18.86 19.83 -12.82
N SER A 314 18.61 20.62 -13.88
CA SER A 314 19.64 21.16 -14.76
C SER A 314 20.43 22.29 -14.08
N GLY A 315 19.81 23.01 -13.14
CA GLY A 315 20.50 23.99 -12.29
C GLY A 315 21.31 23.37 -11.14
N ALA A 316 21.18 22.06 -10.90
CA ALA A 316 21.91 21.33 -9.85
C ALA A 316 23.15 20.57 -10.36
N ILE A 317 23.40 20.55 -11.68
CA ILE A 317 24.65 20.05 -12.28
C ILE A 317 25.53 21.24 -12.70
N VAL A 318 25.88 22.11 -11.75
CA VAL A 318 27.13 22.89 -11.83
C VAL A 318 27.62 23.13 -10.41
N ILE A 319 28.37 22.17 -9.83
CA ILE A 319 29.60 22.50 -9.10
C ILE A 319 30.59 21.33 -9.31
N ASN A 320 31.66 21.60 -10.05
CA ASN A 320 32.94 20.87 -10.02
C ASN A 320 33.42 20.78 -8.55
N PHE A 321 34.01 19.71 -8.04
CA PHE A 321 35.16 18.93 -8.51
C PHE A 321 35.03 17.45 -8.14
#